data_AF-A0A428NPJ5-F1
#
_entry.id   AF-A0A428NPJ5-F1
#
_cell.length_a   1.000
_cell.length_b   1.000
_cell.length_c   1.000
_cell.angle_alpha   90.00
_cell.angle_beta   90.00
_cell.angle_gamma   90.00
#
_symmetry.space_group_name_H-M   'P 1'
#
loop_
_entity.id
_entity.type
_entity.pdbx_description
1 polymer ?
#
loop_
_entity_poly.entity_id
_entity_poly.type
_entity_poly.pdbx_seq_one_letter_code
_entity_poly.pdbx_strand_id
1 'polypeptide(L)'
;MDNGQPATRQEIHNVSASNGGISLAGNFKDCTIGDVQQLTIQEQIMQCRNALFISDPKIDRTTVINSKGQRTPGTCEWIRKNPHYQAWFAGESRLIWISGGPGRGKTVLSLFLNEEVEKLCEGTDDRLLSYFCLFQDERHNNPINVLRSLIYQILEFSIEGPEVQQALRYFDTPEKTEFALSSFECLWAVLEKLFTQPGLPRTFCIIDGVDECHSSRQLVKTLYGYCKSQTWNRDSAGLRLALIGRDLEKLDAFPGIKVDPDNEENVNEDVKTFVSSRLKPLARIPGFDDIRSRVKKALLKRAEGTFLWVSFVIDELSRKKTCLEILETTMQYPPA
;
A
#
# COMPACT_ATOMS: atom_id res chain seq x y z
N MET A 1 -7.40 -55.68 60.44
CA MET A 1 -8.51 -55.03 59.70
C MET A 1 -8.16 -53.57 59.63
N ASP A 2 -7.48 -53.16 58.55
CA ASP A 2 -7.13 -51.77 58.31
C ASP A 2 -7.91 -51.35 57.07
N ASN A 3 -8.93 -50.52 57.28
CA ASN A 3 -9.86 -50.07 56.24
C ASN A 3 -9.16 -48.97 55.43
N GLY A 4 -8.49 -49.36 54.34
CA GLY A 4 -7.98 -48.41 53.35
C GLY A 4 -9.12 -47.64 52.70
N GLN A 5 -9.30 -46.37 53.10
CA GLN A 5 -10.19 -45.45 52.38
C GLN A 5 -9.67 -45.27 50.94
N PRO A 6 -10.55 -45.27 49.92
CA PRO A 6 -10.14 -44.99 48.55
C PRO A 6 -9.65 -43.54 48.47
N ALA A 7 -8.47 -43.34 47.85
CA ALA A 7 -7.97 -42.01 47.56
C ALA A 7 -9.02 -41.25 46.72
N THR A 8 -9.58 -40.19 47.29
CA THR A 8 -10.52 -39.30 46.62
C THR A 8 -9.80 -38.54 45.52
N ARG A 9 -9.93 -38.99 44.27
CA ARG A 9 -9.48 -38.23 43.10
C ARG A 9 -10.36 -36.98 42.97
N GLN A 10 -9.79 -35.82 43.26
CA GLN A 10 -10.44 -34.53 43.03
C GLN A 10 -9.99 -34.01 41.67
N GLU A 11 -10.92 -33.89 40.73
CA GLU A 11 -10.68 -33.21 39.47
C GLU A 11 -11.25 -31.79 39.54
N ILE A 12 -10.38 -30.81 39.35
CA ILE A 12 -10.77 -29.40 39.30
C ILE A 12 -10.83 -29.02 37.82
N HIS A 13 -12.04 -28.97 37.26
CA HIS A 13 -12.28 -28.54 35.89
C HIS A 13 -12.56 -27.03 35.82
N ASN A 14 -12.23 -26.39 34.70
CA ASN A 14 -12.58 -25.00 34.38
C ASN A 14 -12.02 -23.91 35.31
N VAL A 15 -10.75 -24.01 35.72
CA VAL A 15 -10.09 -22.89 36.39
C VAL A 15 -9.51 -21.94 35.33
N SER A 16 -10.18 -20.82 35.11
CA SER A 16 -9.65 -19.72 34.30
C SER A 16 -9.37 -18.51 35.18
N ALA A 17 -8.15 -17.99 35.15
CA ALA A 17 -7.82 -16.71 35.76
C ALA A 17 -7.44 -15.71 34.68
N SER A 18 -8.23 -14.65 34.56
CA SER A 18 -7.85 -13.46 33.80
C SER A 18 -7.14 -12.48 34.75
N ASN A 19 -5.83 -12.32 34.61
CA ASN A 19 -4.97 -11.34 35.28
C ASN A 19 -4.54 -11.64 36.74
N GLY A 20 -4.38 -12.91 37.13
CA GLY A 20 -3.80 -13.28 38.42
C GLY A 20 -3.38 -14.75 38.49
N GLY A 21 -2.41 -15.07 39.37
CA GLY A 21 -2.01 -16.45 39.65
C GLY A 21 -3.07 -17.19 40.48
N ILE A 22 -3.28 -18.47 40.18
CA ILE A 22 -4.16 -19.33 40.97
C ILE A 22 -3.32 -20.01 42.04
N SER A 23 -3.61 -19.71 43.31
CA SER A 23 -3.03 -20.43 44.46
C SER A 23 -4.01 -21.49 44.93
N LEU A 24 -3.67 -22.76 44.72
CA LEU A 24 -4.38 -23.89 45.30
C LEU A 24 -3.63 -24.34 46.57
N ALA A 25 -4.30 -24.32 47.71
CA ALA A 25 -3.75 -24.79 48.98
C ALA A 25 -4.39 -26.13 49.36
N GLY A 26 -3.57 -27.18 49.51
CA GLY A 26 -4.02 -28.52 49.85
C GLY A 26 -2.87 -29.53 49.82
N ASN A 27 -3.12 -30.73 50.35
CA ASN A 27 -2.19 -31.86 50.21
C ASN A 27 -2.49 -32.58 48.89
N PHE A 28 -1.62 -32.41 47.91
CA PHE A 28 -1.76 -33.02 46.60
C PHE A 28 -0.79 -34.20 46.43
N LYS A 29 -1.29 -35.30 45.86
CA LYS A 29 -0.48 -36.42 45.36
C LYS A 29 -0.88 -36.64 43.89
N ASP A 30 0.12 -36.83 43.02
CA ASP A 30 -0.06 -37.10 41.59
C ASP A 30 -0.85 -36.00 40.82
N CYS A 31 -0.40 -34.75 40.95
CA CYS A 31 -0.95 -33.65 40.15
C CYS A 31 -0.39 -33.62 38.72
N THR A 32 -1.27 -33.64 37.74
CA THR A 32 -0.99 -33.27 36.34
C THR A 32 -1.69 -31.95 36.03
N ILE A 33 -0.91 -30.90 35.78
CA ILE A 33 -1.43 -29.64 35.23
C ILE A 33 -1.68 -29.91 33.74
N GLY A 34 -2.92 -29.75 33.28
CA GLY A 34 -3.25 -29.90 31.87
C GLY A 34 -2.42 -28.92 31.04
N ASP A 35 -1.81 -29.40 29.96
CA ASP A 35 -0.96 -28.59 29.09
C ASP A 35 -1.71 -27.34 28.65
N VAL A 36 -1.17 -26.16 28.95
CA VAL A 36 -1.57 -24.92 28.27
C VAL A 36 -1.21 -25.15 26.81
N GLN A 37 -2.19 -25.46 25.95
CA GLN A 37 -1.93 -25.67 24.53
C GLN A 37 -1.29 -24.40 23.95
N GLN A 38 -0.01 -24.52 23.64
CA GLN A 38 0.75 -23.46 23.02
C GLN A 38 0.26 -23.34 21.58
N LEU A 39 -0.24 -22.17 21.20
CA LEU A 39 -0.71 -21.91 19.83
C LEU A 39 0.39 -22.28 18.83
N THR A 40 -0.01 -22.94 17.76
CA THR A 40 0.86 -23.17 16.61
C THR A 40 1.30 -21.84 16.01
N ILE A 41 2.44 -21.84 15.30
CA ILE A 41 2.94 -20.61 14.65
C ILE A 41 1.90 -20.00 13.68
N GLN A 42 1.16 -20.86 12.98
CA GLN A 42 0.13 -20.45 12.02
C GLN A 42 -1.06 -19.78 12.72
N GLU A 43 -1.47 -20.28 13.89
CA GLU A 43 -2.50 -19.64 14.71
C GLU A 43 -2.04 -18.29 15.25
N GLN A 44 -0.78 -18.17 15.68
CA GLN A 44 -0.20 -16.89 16.12
C GLN A 44 -0.14 -15.86 14.98
N ILE A 45 0.28 -16.29 13.79
CA ILE A 45 0.25 -15.46 12.57
C ILE A 45 -1.18 -14.99 12.28
N MET A 46 -2.16 -15.90 12.32
CA MET A 46 -3.56 -15.56 12.07
C MET A 46 -4.10 -14.54 13.09
N GLN A 47 -3.82 -14.73 14.38
CA GLN A 47 -4.22 -13.80 15.42
C GLN A 47 -3.57 -12.41 15.24
N CYS A 48 -2.27 -12.38 14.95
CA CYS A 48 -1.53 -11.15 14.67
C CYS A 48 -2.11 -10.41 13.44
N ARG A 49 -2.36 -11.13 12.34
CA ARG A 49 -3.00 -10.56 11.13
C ARG A 49 -4.38 -9.99 11.45
N ASN A 50 -5.21 -10.71 12.20
CA ASN A 50 -6.53 -10.23 12.58
C ASN A 50 -6.47 -8.95 13.43
N ALA A 51 -5.51 -8.85 14.35
CA ALA A 51 -5.30 -7.64 15.16
C ALA A 51 -4.80 -6.44 14.33
N LEU A 52 -3.97 -6.70 13.31
CA LEU A 52 -3.40 -5.68 12.42
C LEU A 52 -4.40 -5.15 11.39
N PHE A 53 -5.42 -5.94 11.05
CA PHE A 53 -6.40 -5.63 9.99
C PHE A 53 -7.04 -4.24 10.18
N ILE A 54 -7.08 -3.49 9.08
CA ILE A 54 -7.72 -2.15 9.00
C ILE A 54 -8.71 -2.16 7.84
N SER A 55 -8.24 -2.65 6.69
CA SER A 55 -8.95 -2.78 5.43
C SER A 55 -8.29 -3.87 4.59
N ASP A 56 -9.00 -4.33 3.55
CA ASP A 56 -8.45 -5.25 2.57
C ASP A 56 -7.73 -4.46 1.46
N PRO A 57 -6.41 -4.66 1.24
CA PRO A 57 -5.65 -3.91 0.25
C PRO A 57 -6.17 -4.00 -1.19
N LYS A 58 -6.81 -5.12 -1.56
CA LYS A 58 -7.40 -5.29 -2.90
C LYS A 58 -8.68 -4.47 -3.04
N ILE A 59 -9.47 -4.38 -1.97
CA ILE A 59 -10.65 -3.50 -1.91
C ILE A 59 -10.24 -2.03 -1.91
N ASP A 60 -9.19 -1.67 -1.18
CA ASP A 60 -8.65 -0.30 -1.17
C ASP A 60 -8.19 0.10 -2.56
N ARG A 61 -7.42 -0.76 -3.25
CA ARG A 61 -7.03 -0.53 -4.65
C ARG A 61 -8.23 -0.37 -5.58
N THR A 62 -9.25 -1.22 -5.43
CA THR A 62 -10.50 -1.12 -6.21
C THR A 62 -11.20 0.21 -5.96
N THR A 63 -11.21 0.69 -4.72
CA THR A 63 -11.76 2.00 -4.34
C THR A 63 -10.97 3.15 -4.97
N VAL A 64 -9.64 3.05 -5.01
CA VAL A 64 -8.81 4.03 -5.72
C VAL A 64 -9.09 4.01 -7.22
N ILE A 65 -9.20 2.84 -7.86
CA ILE A 65 -9.55 2.73 -9.29
C ILE A 65 -10.92 3.36 -9.56
N ASN A 66 -11.92 3.09 -8.72
CA ASN A 66 -13.27 3.62 -8.88
C ASN A 66 -13.33 5.14 -8.69
N SER A 67 -12.52 5.70 -7.79
CA SER A 67 -12.51 7.14 -7.48
C SER A 67 -11.64 7.96 -8.45
N LYS A 68 -10.47 7.46 -8.84
CA LYS A 68 -9.52 8.16 -9.73
C LYS A 68 -9.77 7.85 -11.21
N GLY A 69 -10.54 6.81 -11.50
CA GLY A 69 -10.79 6.29 -12.84
C GLY A 69 -9.76 5.24 -13.26
N GLN A 70 -10.18 4.36 -14.18
CA GLN A 70 -9.28 3.39 -14.79
C GLN A 70 -8.22 4.09 -15.64
N ARG A 71 -7.00 3.54 -15.63
CA ARG A 71 -5.92 3.98 -16.51
C ARG A 71 -6.38 3.88 -17.97
N THR A 72 -6.07 4.91 -18.75
CA THR A 72 -6.33 4.85 -20.19
C THR A 72 -5.27 3.97 -20.86
N PRO A 73 -5.65 2.98 -21.69
CA PRO A 73 -4.69 2.16 -22.41
C PRO A 73 -3.72 3.03 -23.23
N GLY A 74 -2.43 2.68 -23.21
CA GLY A 74 -1.36 3.45 -23.84
C GLY A 74 -0.74 4.55 -22.97
N THR A 75 -1.29 4.85 -21.78
CA THR A 75 -0.67 5.82 -20.85
C THR A 75 0.22 5.15 -19.81
N CYS A 76 1.11 5.93 -19.20
CA CYS A 76 2.08 5.53 -18.17
C CYS A 76 3.24 4.65 -18.66
N GLU A 77 3.20 4.19 -19.91
CA GLU A 77 4.16 3.23 -20.45
C GLU A 77 5.59 3.80 -20.60
N TRP A 78 5.70 5.13 -20.69
CA TRP A 78 6.98 5.83 -20.77
C TRP A 78 7.91 5.50 -19.60
N ILE A 79 7.36 5.20 -18.41
CA ILE A 79 8.16 4.92 -17.22
C ILE A 79 9.06 3.69 -17.41
N ARG A 80 8.66 2.72 -18.25
CA ARG A 80 9.46 1.52 -18.56
C ARG A 80 10.82 1.85 -19.18
N LYS A 81 10.94 3.01 -19.81
CA LYS A 81 12.16 3.50 -20.45
C LYS A 81 12.98 4.39 -19.50
N ASN A 82 12.46 4.73 -18.32
CA ASN A 82 13.16 5.56 -17.37
C ASN A 82 14.26 4.74 -16.65
N PRO A 83 15.52 5.20 -16.61
CA PRO A 83 16.62 4.47 -15.98
C PRO A 83 16.39 4.14 -14.50
N HIS A 84 15.76 5.04 -13.73
CA HIS A 84 15.49 4.80 -12.32
C HIS A 84 14.45 3.70 -12.11
N TYR A 85 13.43 3.64 -12.97
CA TYR A 85 12.47 2.54 -12.97
C TYR A 85 13.14 1.22 -13.32
N GLN A 86 13.96 1.19 -14.37
CA GLN A 86 14.67 -0.03 -14.77
C GLN A 86 15.61 -0.53 -13.67
N ALA A 87 16.38 0.36 -13.04
CA ALA A 87 17.25 0.01 -11.93
C ALA A 87 16.46 -0.56 -10.74
N TRP A 88 15.34 0.07 -10.37
CA TRP A 88 14.47 -0.44 -9.30
C TRP A 88 13.83 -1.80 -9.65
N PHE A 89 13.28 -1.92 -10.85
CA PHE A 89 12.61 -3.14 -11.33
C PHE A 89 13.59 -4.30 -11.56
N ALA A 90 14.86 -4.02 -11.86
CA ALA A 90 15.92 -5.03 -11.96
C ALA A 90 16.58 -5.37 -10.61
N GLY A 91 16.30 -4.59 -9.55
CA GLY A 91 16.92 -4.75 -8.23
C GLY A 91 18.32 -4.15 -8.11
N GLU A 92 18.69 -3.26 -9.00
CA GLU A 92 19.91 -2.46 -8.89
C GLU A 92 19.71 -1.31 -7.89
N SER A 93 18.48 -0.83 -7.74
CA SER A 93 18.06 0.06 -6.65
C SER A 93 16.99 -0.60 -5.79
N ARG A 94 17.11 -0.47 -4.46
CA ARG A 94 16.05 -0.88 -3.52
C ARG A 94 14.89 0.09 -3.45
N LEU A 95 15.13 1.37 -3.78
CA LEU A 95 14.16 2.44 -3.60
C LEU A 95 14.02 3.24 -4.89
N ILE A 96 12.78 3.57 -5.23
CA ILE A 96 12.46 4.61 -6.19
C ILE A 96 11.48 5.61 -5.57
N TRP A 97 11.80 6.90 -5.71
CA TRP A 97 10.92 8.00 -5.35
C TRP A 97 10.28 8.56 -6.62
N ILE A 98 8.95 8.56 -6.72
CA ILE A 98 8.23 9.14 -7.86
C ILE A 98 7.46 10.36 -7.37
N SER A 99 7.95 11.54 -7.74
CA SER A 99 7.38 12.81 -7.29
C SER A 99 6.77 13.62 -8.42
N GLY A 100 5.90 14.55 -8.06
CA GLY A 100 5.32 15.50 -9.02
C GLY A 100 4.18 16.33 -8.43
N GLY A 101 3.75 17.34 -9.17
CA GLY A 101 2.67 18.25 -8.83
C GLY A 101 1.30 17.57 -8.71
N PRO A 102 0.31 18.26 -8.10
CA PRO A 102 -1.06 17.77 -8.03
C PRO A 102 -1.64 17.54 -9.43
N GLY A 103 -2.48 16.51 -9.60
CA GLY A 103 -3.18 16.25 -10.86
C GLY A 103 -2.33 15.70 -12.01
N ARG A 104 -1.02 15.46 -11.81
CA ARG A 104 -0.07 14.93 -12.81
C ARG A 104 -0.17 13.42 -13.09
N GLY A 105 -1.18 12.74 -12.54
CA GLY A 105 -1.41 11.31 -12.81
C GLY A 105 -0.61 10.32 -11.96
N LYS A 106 0.04 10.75 -10.88
CA LYS A 106 0.86 9.90 -9.99
C LYS A 106 0.14 8.65 -9.45
N THR A 107 -1.09 8.80 -8.95
CA THR A 107 -1.88 7.65 -8.46
C THR A 107 -2.25 6.67 -9.59
N VAL A 108 -2.49 7.17 -10.81
CA VAL A 108 -2.72 6.29 -11.96
C VAL A 108 -1.44 5.58 -12.37
N LEU A 109 -0.30 6.26 -12.26
CA LEU A 109 1.03 5.69 -12.47
C LEU A 109 1.37 4.63 -11.41
N SER A 110 1.02 4.81 -10.14
CA SER A 110 1.21 3.78 -9.11
C SER A 110 0.32 2.56 -9.32
N LEU A 111 -0.92 2.75 -9.79
CA LEU A 111 -1.77 1.64 -10.24
C LEU A 111 -1.15 0.87 -11.42
N PHE A 112 -0.52 1.57 -12.37
CA PHE A 112 0.24 0.94 -13.44
C PHE A 112 1.44 0.14 -12.91
N LEU A 113 2.19 0.66 -11.93
CA LEU A 113 3.28 -0.09 -11.29
C LEU A 113 2.78 -1.37 -10.61
N ASN A 114 1.63 -1.30 -9.94
CA ASN A 114 0.97 -2.49 -9.38
C ASN A 114 0.69 -3.52 -10.47
N GLU A 115 0.07 -3.12 -11.60
CA GLU A 115 -0.22 -4.03 -12.73
C GLU A 115 1.05 -4.69 -13.29
N GLU A 116 2.15 -3.94 -13.39
CA GLU A 116 3.41 -4.48 -13.93
C GLU A 116 4.08 -5.46 -12.97
N VAL A 117 4.04 -5.18 -11.66
CA VAL A 117 4.58 -6.09 -10.65
C VAL A 117 3.70 -7.34 -10.50
N GLU A 118 2.38 -7.21 -10.55
CA GLU A 118 1.47 -8.36 -10.50
C GLU A 118 1.77 -9.35 -11.63
N LYS A 119 1.94 -8.86 -12.85
CA LYS A 119 2.35 -9.70 -14.00
C LYS A 119 3.70 -10.38 -13.80
N LEU A 120 4.63 -9.73 -13.09
CA LEU A 120 5.92 -10.34 -12.75
C LEU A 120 5.77 -11.43 -11.68
N CYS A 121 4.86 -11.23 -10.73
CA CYS A 121 4.55 -12.21 -9.69
C CYS A 121 3.79 -13.44 -10.21
N GLU A 122 3.12 -13.35 -11.37
CA GLU A 122 2.42 -14.48 -11.98
C GLU A 122 3.38 -15.65 -12.27
N GLY A 123 3.15 -16.77 -11.59
CA GLY A 123 3.97 -17.97 -11.75
C GLY A 123 5.36 -17.90 -11.09
N THR A 124 5.61 -16.91 -10.22
CA THR A 124 6.86 -16.78 -9.46
C THR A 124 6.59 -16.71 -7.95
N ASP A 125 7.66 -16.80 -7.15
CA ASP A 125 7.58 -16.58 -5.71
C ASP A 125 7.61 -15.10 -5.31
N ASP A 126 7.71 -14.18 -6.27
CA ASP A 126 7.70 -12.75 -5.98
C ASP A 126 6.39 -12.33 -5.31
N ARG A 127 6.46 -11.26 -4.51
CA ARG A 127 5.32 -10.73 -3.78
C ARG A 127 5.17 -9.23 -3.99
N LEU A 128 3.92 -8.76 -3.92
CA LEU A 128 3.56 -7.35 -3.98
C LEU A 128 2.84 -6.96 -2.68
N LEU A 129 3.30 -5.87 -2.09
CA LEU A 129 2.65 -5.13 -1.02
C LEU A 129 2.20 -3.79 -1.60
N SER A 130 0.99 -3.38 -1.29
CA SER A 130 0.48 -2.08 -1.74
C SER A 130 -0.28 -1.35 -0.66
N TYR A 131 -0.11 -0.03 -0.62
CA TYR A 131 -0.87 0.85 0.26
C TYR A 131 -1.12 2.19 -0.42
N PHE A 132 -2.32 2.73 -0.22
CA PHE A 132 -2.73 4.02 -0.76
C PHE A 132 -3.01 4.96 0.40
N CYS A 133 -2.16 5.96 0.59
CA CYS A 133 -2.43 7.04 1.51
C CYS A 133 -3.46 7.98 0.89
N LEU A 134 -4.57 8.21 1.60
CA LEU A 134 -5.69 9.01 1.11
C LEU A 134 -6.01 10.10 2.14
N PHE A 135 -5.79 11.37 1.79
CA PHE A 135 -5.90 12.51 2.71
C PHE A 135 -7.23 12.57 3.47
N GLN A 136 -8.33 12.21 2.81
CA GLN A 136 -9.70 12.30 3.34
C GLN A 136 -10.18 11.05 4.09
N ASP A 137 -9.32 10.04 4.30
CA ASP A 137 -9.68 8.85 5.07
C ASP A 137 -8.67 8.65 6.20
N GLU A 138 -9.11 8.83 7.45
CA GLU A 138 -8.27 8.69 8.65
C GLU A 138 -7.64 7.30 8.79
N ARG A 139 -8.26 6.27 8.20
CA ARG A 139 -7.70 4.93 8.16
C ARG A 139 -6.49 4.85 7.22
N HIS A 140 -6.47 5.69 6.20
CA HIS A 140 -5.49 5.71 5.13
C HIS A 140 -4.45 6.84 5.24
N ASN A 141 -4.66 7.85 6.09
CA ASN A 141 -3.73 8.96 6.28
C ASN A 141 -2.87 8.84 7.55
N ASN A 142 -2.73 7.65 8.13
CA ASN A 142 -1.98 7.43 9.38
C ASN A 142 -0.74 6.53 9.16
N PRO A 143 0.47 6.94 9.56
CA PRO A 143 1.69 6.17 9.33
C PRO A 143 1.70 4.84 10.10
N ILE A 144 1.03 4.76 11.26
CA ILE A 144 0.81 3.51 11.99
C ILE A 144 0.03 2.53 11.12
N ASN A 145 -1.00 3.00 10.42
CA ASN A 145 -1.85 2.16 9.58
C ASN A 145 -1.13 1.69 8.31
N VAL A 146 -0.20 2.48 7.78
CA VAL A 146 0.74 2.03 6.73
C VAL A 146 1.51 0.82 7.23
N LEU A 147 2.18 0.92 8.40
CA LEU A 147 2.98 -0.19 8.93
C LEU A 147 2.11 -1.42 9.25
N ARG A 148 0.93 -1.22 9.86
CA ARG A 148 -0.02 -2.30 10.14
C ARG A 148 -0.41 -3.06 8.88
N SER A 149 -0.76 -2.33 7.81
CA SER A 149 -1.15 -2.94 6.53
C SER A 149 0.02 -3.69 5.87
N LEU A 150 1.24 -3.15 5.91
CA LEU A 150 2.41 -3.83 5.37
C LEU A 150 2.70 -5.13 6.13
N ILE A 151 2.65 -5.12 7.47
CA ILE A 151 2.85 -6.33 8.28
C ILE A 151 1.73 -7.33 8.00
N TYR A 152 0.48 -6.88 7.97
CA TYR A 152 -0.69 -7.72 7.66
C TYR A 152 -0.55 -8.47 6.34
N GLN A 153 -0.05 -7.79 5.30
CA GLN A 153 0.19 -8.35 3.97
C GLN A 153 1.41 -9.29 3.95
N ILE A 154 2.53 -8.94 4.59
CA ILE A 154 3.72 -9.81 4.64
C ILE A 154 3.46 -11.13 5.37
N LEU A 155 2.66 -11.10 6.44
CA LEU A 155 2.29 -12.29 7.18
C LEU A 155 1.34 -13.23 6.40
N GLU A 156 0.85 -12.82 5.22
CA GLU A 156 0.18 -13.74 4.28
C GLU A 156 1.18 -14.61 3.52
N PHE A 157 2.43 -14.17 3.42
CA PHE A 157 3.47 -14.95 2.77
C PHE A 157 3.74 -16.18 3.65
N SER A 158 3.96 -17.35 3.04
CA SER A 158 4.33 -18.56 3.77
C SER A 158 5.77 -18.45 4.29
N ILE A 159 5.96 -17.59 5.29
CA ILE A 159 7.24 -17.24 5.90
C ILE A 159 7.34 -17.85 7.28
N GLU A 160 8.49 -18.43 7.59
CA GLU A 160 8.78 -19.06 8.87
C GLU A 160 10.22 -18.78 9.27
N GLY A 161 10.47 -18.64 10.57
CA GLY A 161 11.82 -18.45 11.09
C GLY A 161 11.87 -17.73 12.43
N PRO A 162 13.08 -17.61 13.02
CA PRO A 162 13.29 -16.92 14.29
C PRO A 162 12.83 -15.45 14.26
N GLU A 163 12.98 -14.76 13.14
CA GLU A 163 12.59 -13.37 12.95
C GLU A 163 11.07 -13.21 12.99
N VAL A 164 10.33 -14.12 12.35
CA VAL A 164 8.86 -14.17 12.41
C VAL A 164 8.42 -14.43 13.85
N GLN A 165 9.03 -15.39 14.55
CA GLN A 165 8.70 -15.66 15.95
C GLN A 165 8.97 -14.44 16.85
N GLN A 166 10.08 -13.73 16.64
CA GLN A 166 10.38 -12.50 17.37
C GLN A 166 9.38 -11.39 17.06
N ALA A 167 8.93 -11.26 15.81
CA ALA A 167 7.89 -10.33 15.42
C ALA A 167 6.56 -10.64 16.13
N LEU A 168 6.18 -11.92 16.23
CA LEU A 168 4.94 -12.34 16.89
C LEU A 168 4.95 -12.14 18.41
N ARG A 169 6.12 -12.07 19.07
CA ARG A 169 6.23 -11.77 20.52
C ARG A 169 5.72 -10.38 20.91
N TYR A 170 5.53 -9.48 19.94
CA TYR A 170 4.88 -8.19 20.15
C TYR A 170 3.35 -8.31 20.22
N PHE A 171 2.79 -9.48 19.91
CA PHE A 171 1.36 -9.76 19.84
C PHE A 171 0.94 -10.98 20.69
N ASP A 172 1.82 -11.47 21.57
CA ASP A 172 1.57 -12.69 22.37
C ASP A 172 0.62 -12.48 23.57
N THR A 173 0.38 -11.22 23.98
CA THR A 173 -0.65 -10.87 24.97
C THR A 173 -1.53 -9.72 24.47
N PRO A 174 -2.75 -9.55 25.02
CA PRO A 174 -3.63 -8.43 24.69
C PRO A 174 -2.98 -7.06 24.93
N GLU A 175 -2.26 -6.88 26.04
CA GLU A 175 -1.65 -5.60 26.42
C GLU A 175 -0.51 -5.21 25.46
N LYS A 176 0.32 -6.18 25.09
CA LYS A 176 1.37 -5.97 24.09
C LYS A 176 0.79 -5.67 22.72
N THR A 177 -0.28 -6.37 22.34
CA THR A 177 -1.00 -6.12 21.09
C THR A 177 -1.55 -4.69 21.06
N GLU A 178 -2.25 -4.25 22.11
CA GLU A 178 -2.77 -2.88 22.22
C GLU A 178 -1.67 -1.82 22.11
N PHE A 179 -0.54 -2.03 22.80
CA PHE A 179 0.62 -1.15 22.70
C PHE A 179 1.22 -1.14 21.29
N ALA A 180 1.40 -2.32 20.68
CA ALA A 180 1.95 -2.43 19.33
C ALA A 180 1.07 -1.71 18.30
N LEU A 181 -0.25 -1.92 18.36
CA LEU A 181 -1.21 -1.33 17.42
C LEU A 181 -1.31 0.20 17.49
N SER A 182 -0.75 0.83 18.53
CA SER A 182 -0.73 2.28 18.75
C SER A 182 0.68 2.90 18.72
N SER A 183 1.75 2.11 18.56
CA SER A 183 3.13 2.60 18.55
C SER A 183 3.79 2.41 17.18
N PHE A 184 4.17 3.54 16.57
CA PHE A 184 4.90 3.55 15.30
C PHE A 184 6.25 2.82 15.43
N GLU A 185 7.00 3.08 16.50
CA GLU A 185 8.31 2.48 16.76
C GLU A 185 8.22 0.96 16.95
N CYS A 186 7.18 0.51 17.65
CA CYS A 186 6.92 -0.91 17.86
C CYS A 186 6.62 -1.63 16.54
N LEU A 187 5.68 -1.12 15.75
CA LEU A 187 5.34 -1.70 14.45
C LEU A 187 6.50 -1.62 13.46
N TRP A 188 7.30 -0.56 13.52
CA TRP A 188 8.50 -0.45 12.71
C TRP A 188 9.49 -1.57 13.06
N ALA A 189 9.73 -1.82 14.35
CA ALA A 189 10.61 -2.91 14.79
C ALA A 189 10.09 -4.29 14.36
N VAL A 190 8.77 -4.50 14.37
CA VAL A 190 8.13 -5.71 13.84
C VAL A 190 8.38 -5.84 12.34
N LEU A 191 8.09 -4.78 11.57
CA LEU A 191 8.23 -4.78 10.12
C LEU A 191 9.69 -4.98 9.68
N GLU A 192 10.64 -4.35 10.37
CA GLU A 192 12.07 -4.51 10.11
C GLU A 192 12.51 -5.98 10.26
N LYS A 193 12.07 -6.67 11.31
CA LYS A 193 12.35 -8.11 11.50
C LYS A 193 11.84 -8.94 10.34
N LEU A 194 10.60 -8.67 9.89
CA LEU A 194 10.00 -9.37 8.77
C LEU A 194 10.69 -9.09 7.44
N PHE A 195 11.24 -7.89 7.24
CA PHE A 195 12.04 -7.59 6.05
C PHE A 195 13.43 -8.21 6.07
N THR A 196 14.01 -8.43 7.25
CA THR A 196 15.35 -9.03 7.40
C THR A 196 15.34 -10.55 7.53
N GLN A 197 14.17 -11.19 7.55
CA GLN A 197 14.09 -12.64 7.73
C GLN A 197 14.76 -13.39 6.55
N PRO A 198 15.52 -14.45 6.84
CA PRO A 198 15.96 -15.38 5.81
C PRO A 198 14.77 -16.03 5.11
N GLY A 199 14.82 -16.14 3.79
CA GLY A 199 13.76 -16.78 3.01
C GLY A 199 12.57 -15.89 2.66
N LEU A 200 12.60 -14.59 2.99
CA LEU A 200 11.64 -13.64 2.44
C LEU A 200 11.74 -13.66 0.90
N PRO A 201 10.63 -13.91 0.18
CA PRO A 201 10.63 -13.78 -1.27
C PRO A 201 10.95 -12.34 -1.69
N ARG A 202 11.43 -12.16 -2.92
CA ARG A 202 11.59 -10.82 -3.47
C ARG A 202 10.25 -10.10 -3.42
N THR A 203 10.22 -9.01 -2.67
CA THR A 203 8.99 -8.31 -2.32
C THR A 203 9.04 -6.90 -2.84
N PHE A 204 8.09 -6.53 -3.69
CA PHE A 204 7.86 -5.15 -4.08
C PHE A 204 6.87 -4.51 -3.12
N CYS A 205 7.14 -3.28 -2.72
CA CYS A 205 6.26 -2.50 -1.85
C CYS A 205 5.97 -1.16 -2.50
N ILE A 206 4.71 -0.89 -2.82
CA ILE A 206 4.28 0.33 -3.51
C ILE A 206 3.40 1.13 -2.56
N ILE A 207 3.85 2.32 -2.17
CA ILE A 207 3.09 3.22 -1.29
C ILE A 207 2.77 4.50 -2.06
N ASP A 208 1.49 4.68 -2.39
CA ASP A 208 0.98 5.86 -3.09
C ASP A 208 0.53 6.95 -2.12
N GLY A 209 0.70 8.21 -2.51
CA GLY A 209 0.21 9.36 -1.77
C GLY A 209 0.92 9.60 -0.44
N VAL A 210 2.21 9.25 -0.29
CA VAL A 210 2.89 9.34 1.02
C VAL A 210 2.85 10.73 1.65
N ASP A 211 2.74 11.79 0.84
CA ASP A 211 2.57 13.18 1.29
C ASP A 211 1.19 13.46 1.91
N GLU A 212 0.18 12.63 1.62
CA GLU A 212 -1.16 12.70 2.18
C GLU A 212 -1.28 12.07 3.58
N CYS A 213 -0.20 11.44 4.07
CA CYS A 213 -0.13 10.84 5.39
C CYS A 213 0.24 11.87 6.47
N HIS A 214 -0.39 11.79 7.63
CA HIS A 214 0.07 12.48 8.84
C HIS A 214 1.51 12.08 9.16
N SER A 215 2.32 13.03 9.62
CA SER A 215 3.74 12.76 9.92
C SER A 215 4.49 12.06 8.77
N SER A 216 4.12 12.31 7.51
CA SER A 216 4.73 11.72 6.30
C SER A 216 6.26 11.75 6.30
N ARG A 217 6.85 12.84 6.83
CA ARG A 217 8.31 12.98 6.97
C ARG A 217 8.94 11.90 7.86
N GLN A 218 8.28 11.48 8.95
CA GLN A 218 8.77 10.39 9.81
C GLN A 218 8.75 9.07 9.06
N LEU A 219 7.60 8.73 8.46
CA LEU A 219 7.42 7.50 7.69
C LEU A 219 8.46 7.37 6.57
N VAL A 220 8.59 8.41 5.73
CA VAL A 220 9.52 8.40 4.59
C VAL A 220 10.98 8.30 5.06
N LYS A 221 11.37 9.03 6.12
CA LYS A 221 12.74 8.94 6.66
C LYS A 221 13.06 7.54 7.19
N THR A 222 12.12 6.91 7.89
CA THR A 222 12.28 5.57 8.45
C THR A 222 12.46 4.53 7.35
N LEU A 223 11.55 4.50 6.37
CA LEU A 223 11.62 3.59 5.23
C LEU A 223 12.89 3.80 4.39
N TYR A 224 13.31 5.05 4.23
CA TYR A 224 14.54 5.38 3.55
C TYR A 224 15.78 4.94 4.30
N GLY A 225 15.83 5.22 5.61
CA GLY A 225 16.93 4.85 6.48
C GLY A 225 17.20 3.35 6.39
N TYR A 226 16.15 2.55 6.39
CA TYR A 226 16.21 1.10 6.16
C TYR A 226 16.83 0.73 4.80
N CYS A 227 16.37 1.35 3.71
CA CYS A 227 16.91 1.05 2.38
C CYS A 227 18.39 1.43 2.23
N LYS A 228 18.88 2.40 3.03
CA LYS A 228 20.29 2.84 3.03
C LYS A 228 21.20 2.07 3.98
N SER A 229 20.71 1.66 5.14
CA SER A 229 21.55 1.06 6.20
C SER A 229 21.94 -0.39 5.90
N GLN A 230 21.17 -1.07 5.07
CA GLN A 230 21.36 -2.48 4.76
C GLN A 230 22.40 -2.68 3.66
N THR A 231 23.39 -3.54 3.90
CA THR A 231 24.32 -4.00 2.84
C THR A 231 23.50 -4.72 1.76
N TRP A 232 23.43 -4.14 0.56
CA TRP A 232 22.68 -4.72 -0.56
C TRP A 232 23.57 -5.64 -1.36
N ASN A 233 23.19 -6.91 -1.39
CA ASN A 233 23.60 -7.82 -2.44
C ASN A 233 22.42 -7.97 -3.41
N ARG A 234 22.69 -7.86 -4.71
CA ARG A 234 21.69 -8.08 -5.77
C ARG A 234 21.07 -9.49 -5.68
N ASP A 235 21.82 -10.44 -5.11
CA ASP A 235 21.42 -11.84 -4.95
C ASP A 235 20.60 -12.12 -3.68
N SER A 236 20.55 -11.20 -2.71
CA SER A 236 19.64 -11.34 -1.58
C SER A 236 18.24 -10.93 -1.99
N ALA A 237 17.32 -11.91 -2.09
CA ALA A 237 15.90 -11.67 -2.21
C ALA A 237 15.47 -10.66 -1.13
N GLY A 238 15.01 -9.49 -1.55
CA GLY A 238 14.84 -8.36 -0.64
C GLY A 238 13.81 -7.36 -1.11
N LEU A 239 13.51 -6.42 -0.22
CA LEU A 239 12.48 -5.40 -0.39
C LEU A 239 12.86 -4.39 -1.49
N ARG A 240 11.92 -4.16 -2.41
CA ARG A 240 11.97 -3.11 -3.42
C ARG A 240 10.84 -2.13 -3.19
N LEU A 241 11.18 -0.96 -2.66
CA LEU A 241 10.24 0.07 -2.24
C LEU A 241 10.03 1.10 -3.35
N ALA A 242 8.78 1.39 -3.68
CA ALA A 242 8.38 2.53 -4.49
C ALA A 242 7.53 3.45 -3.62
N LEU A 243 8.00 4.68 -3.44
CA LEU A 243 7.26 5.73 -2.78
C LEU A 243 6.76 6.71 -3.85
N ILE A 244 5.49 7.05 -3.81
CA ILE A 244 4.86 7.95 -4.78
C ILE A 244 4.16 9.09 -4.03
N GLY A 245 4.38 10.33 -4.43
CA GLY A 245 3.79 11.48 -3.75
C GLY A 245 4.18 12.83 -4.33
N ARG A 246 3.88 13.91 -3.63
CA ARG A 246 4.45 15.24 -3.93
C ARG A 246 5.88 15.33 -3.45
N ASP A 247 6.65 16.24 -4.05
CA ASP A 247 8.02 16.50 -3.59
C ASP A 247 8.01 16.92 -2.12
N LEU A 248 8.80 16.24 -1.29
CA LEU A 248 8.96 16.57 0.11
C LEU A 248 10.35 17.17 0.27
N GLU A 249 10.41 18.39 0.80
CA GLU A 249 11.68 19.11 0.97
C GLU A 249 12.73 18.23 1.67
N LYS A 250 13.95 18.22 1.12
CA LYS A 250 15.11 17.40 1.55
C LYS A 250 15.07 15.94 1.08
N LEU A 251 14.15 15.58 0.18
CA LEU A 251 14.21 14.35 -0.60
C LEU A 251 14.91 14.49 -1.97
N ASP A 252 15.47 15.66 -2.30
CA ASP A 252 16.18 15.87 -3.58
C ASP A 252 17.45 15.02 -3.74
N ALA A 253 17.99 14.48 -2.65
CA ALA A 253 19.13 13.56 -2.67
C ALA A 253 18.75 12.11 -3.03
N PHE A 254 17.49 11.85 -3.40
CA PHE A 254 16.96 10.50 -3.58
C PHE A 254 16.92 10.16 -5.07
N PRO A 255 17.45 8.99 -5.49
CA PRO A 255 17.27 8.54 -6.86
C PRO A 255 15.78 8.33 -7.12
N GLY A 256 15.27 8.95 -8.17
CA GLY A 256 13.83 9.03 -8.37
C GLY A 256 13.43 9.60 -9.71
N ILE A 257 12.14 9.64 -9.94
CA ILE A 257 11.50 10.14 -11.14
C ILE A 257 10.67 11.35 -10.76
N LYS A 258 11.04 12.53 -11.26
CA LYS A 258 10.16 13.70 -11.20
C LYS A 258 9.25 13.64 -12.42
N VAL A 259 7.97 13.33 -12.21
CA VAL A 259 6.93 13.33 -13.25
C VAL A 259 6.87 14.71 -13.92
N ASP A 260 7.02 15.75 -13.12
CA ASP A 260 7.27 17.13 -13.51
C ASP A 260 8.36 17.74 -12.60
N PRO A 261 9.31 18.52 -13.15
CA PRO A 261 9.40 18.96 -14.55
C PRO A 261 10.10 17.95 -15.48
N ASP A 262 10.87 16.99 -14.96
CA ASP A 262 11.82 16.19 -15.75
C ASP A 262 11.18 15.29 -16.82
N ASN A 263 9.90 14.92 -16.68
CA ASN A 263 9.19 14.04 -17.61
C ASN A 263 7.91 14.68 -18.19
N GLU A 264 7.84 16.02 -18.21
CA GLU A 264 6.64 16.76 -18.63
C GLU A 264 6.19 16.44 -20.07
N GLU A 265 7.11 16.20 -21.00
CA GLU A 265 6.77 15.81 -22.38
C GLU A 265 6.02 14.46 -22.42
N ASN A 266 6.51 13.47 -21.66
CA ASN A 266 5.87 12.16 -21.55
C ASN A 266 4.47 12.26 -20.93
N VAL A 267 4.34 13.09 -19.89
CA VAL A 267 3.06 13.37 -19.24
C VAL A 267 2.08 14.04 -20.21
N ASN A 268 2.53 14.99 -21.03
CA ASN A 268 1.70 15.66 -22.01
C ASN A 268 1.20 14.71 -23.11
N GLU A 269 2.02 13.74 -23.56
CA GLU A 269 1.59 12.71 -24.49
C GLU A 269 0.57 11.74 -23.85
N ASP A 270 0.73 11.39 -22.57
CA ASP A 270 -0.28 10.63 -21.82
C ASP A 270 -1.60 11.41 -21.70
N VAL A 271 -1.55 12.72 -21.39
CA VAL A 271 -2.73 13.60 -21.34
C VAL A 271 -3.44 13.65 -22.69
N LYS A 272 -2.69 13.74 -23.80
CA LYS A 272 -3.25 13.70 -25.16
C LYS A 272 -3.97 12.39 -25.47
N THR A 273 -3.41 11.27 -25.03
CA THR A 273 -4.05 9.95 -25.15
C THR A 273 -5.31 9.87 -24.29
N PHE A 274 -5.24 10.35 -23.05
CA PHE A 274 -6.37 10.43 -22.11
C PHE A 274 -7.52 11.27 -22.66
N VAL A 275 -7.26 12.51 -23.12
CA VAL A 275 -8.26 13.39 -23.76
C VAL A 275 -8.92 12.68 -24.94
N SER A 276 -8.12 12.06 -25.81
CA SER A 276 -8.63 11.36 -26.99
C SER A 276 -9.59 10.23 -26.62
N SER A 277 -9.27 9.47 -25.58
CA SER A 277 -10.11 8.39 -25.07
C SER A 277 -11.40 8.92 -24.44
N ARG A 278 -11.28 9.93 -23.57
CA ARG A 278 -12.38 10.51 -22.78
C ARG A 278 -13.38 11.31 -23.61
N LEU A 279 -13.01 11.78 -24.81
CA LEU A 279 -13.93 12.42 -25.75
C LEU A 279 -14.75 11.43 -26.59
N LYS A 280 -14.38 10.13 -26.66
CA LYS A 280 -15.13 9.14 -27.46
C LYS A 280 -16.61 9.04 -27.08
N PRO A 281 -17.01 9.00 -25.79
CA PRO A 281 -18.42 8.90 -25.42
C PRO A 281 -19.27 10.10 -25.85
N LEU A 282 -18.67 11.27 -26.11
CA LEU A 282 -19.39 12.45 -26.59
C LEU A 282 -19.87 12.31 -28.05
N ALA A 283 -19.41 11.29 -28.79
CA ALA A 283 -19.94 10.94 -30.11
C ALA A 283 -21.46 10.69 -30.12
N ARG A 284 -22.06 10.41 -28.96
CA ARG A 284 -23.51 10.30 -28.78
C ARG A 284 -24.27 11.60 -29.08
N ILE A 285 -23.58 12.76 -29.07
CA ILE A 285 -24.17 14.07 -29.32
C ILE A 285 -24.13 14.32 -30.84
N PRO A 286 -25.27 14.56 -31.51
CA PRO A 286 -25.32 14.80 -32.95
C PRO A 286 -24.40 15.95 -33.38
N GLY A 287 -23.57 15.70 -34.40
CA GLY A 287 -22.59 16.66 -34.94
C GLY A 287 -21.29 16.79 -34.13
N PHE A 288 -21.11 16.03 -33.04
CA PHE A 288 -19.91 16.17 -32.20
C PHE A 288 -18.62 15.85 -32.97
N ASP A 289 -18.66 14.89 -33.90
CA ASP A 289 -17.48 14.50 -34.68
C ASP A 289 -16.92 15.67 -35.50
N ASP A 290 -17.77 16.58 -35.97
CA ASP A 290 -17.38 17.78 -36.72
C ASP A 290 -16.61 18.78 -35.85
N ILE A 291 -16.90 18.81 -34.54
CA ILE A 291 -16.27 19.73 -33.59
C ILE A 291 -15.20 19.07 -32.71
N ARG A 292 -15.09 17.74 -32.71
CA ARG A 292 -14.22 16.95 -31.81
C ARG A 292 -12.78 17.43 -31.84
N SER A 293 -12.23 17.67 -33.03
CA SER A 293 -10.84 18.13 -33.20
C SER A 293 -10.62 19.51 -32.55
N ARG A 294 -11.59 20.42 -32.69
CA ARG A 294 -11.55 21.75 -32.09
C ARG A 294 -11.61 21.67 -30.57
N VAL A 295 -12.50 20.83 -30.02
CA VAL A 295 -12.62 20.60 -28.58
C VAL A 295 -11.33 19.99 -28.02
N LYS A 296 -10.80 18.94 -28.66
CA LYS A 296 -9.52 18.32 -28.27
C LYS A 296 -8.39 19.33 -28.22
N LYS A 297 -8.22 20.15 -29.27
CA LYS A 297 -7.17 21.17 -29.33
C LYS A 297 -7.31 22.21 -28.22
N ALA A 298 -8.53 22.63 -27.91
CA ALA A 298 -8.80 23.58 -26.84
C ALA A 298 -8.45 23.01 -25.45
N LEU A 299 -8.84 21.76 -25.18
CA LEU A 299 -8.50 21.07 -23.93
C LEU A 299 -6.98 20.92 -23.77
N LEU A 300 -6.28 20.43 -24.79
CA LEU A 300 -4.82 20.23 -24.69
C LEU A 300 -4.04 21.53 -24.48
N LYS A 301 -4.49 22.63 -25.07
CA LYS A 301 -3.87 23.95 -24.87
C LYS A 301 -4.02 24.46 -23.42
N ARG A 302 -5.06 24.01 -22.71
CA ARG A 302 -5.43 24.48 -21.37
C ARG A 302 -5.10 23.49 -20.26
N ALA A 303 -4.80 22.23 -20.61
CA ALA A 303 -4.60 21.17 -19.64
C ALA A 303 -3.31 21.33 -18.83
N GLU A 304 -2.26 21.94 -19.39
CA GLU A 304 -0.95 22.15 -18.76
C GLU A 304 -0.45 20.88 -18.04
N GLY A 305 -0.57 19.71 -18.70
CA GLY A 305 -0.17 18.41 -18.14
C GLY A 305 -1.00 17.91 -16.94
N THR A 306 -2.20 18.46 -16.71
CA THR A 306 -3.05 18.16 -15.54
C THR A 306 -4.25 17.30 -15.93
N PHE A 307 -4.20 16.01 -15.61
CA PHE A 307 -5.29 15.06 -15.87
C PHE A 307 -6.57 15.41 -15.11
N LEU A 308 -6.42 15.89 -13.88
CA LEU A 308 -7.55 16.21 -13.01
C LEU A 308 -8.44 17.31 -13.63
N TRP A 309 -7.82 18.39 -14.12
CA TRP A 309 -8.50 19.47 -14.84
C TRP A 309 -9.24 18.93 -16.06
N VAL A 310 -8.56 18.11 -16.88
CA VAL A 310 -9.17 17.50 -18.07
C VAL A 310 -10.38 16.65 -17.70
N SER A 311 -10.30 15.84 -16.65
CA SER A 311 -11.42 15.01 -16.21
C SER A 311 -12.62 15.88 -15.83
N PHE A 312 -12.41 16.92 -15.01
CA PHE A 312 -13.46 17.85 -14.61
C PHE A 312 -14.15 18.48 -15.82
N VAL A 313 -13.38 19.05 -16.76
CA VAL A 313 -13.96 19.69 -17.94
C VAL A 313 -14.74 18.67 -18.79
N ILE A 314 -14.19 17.49 -19.04
CA ILE A 314 -14.89 16.47 -19.86
C ILE A 314 -16.15 15.94 -19.16
N ASP A 315 -16.15 15.79 -17.84
CA ASP A 315 -17.34 15.38 -17.08
C ASP A 315 -18.47 16.43 -17.23
N GLU A 316 -18.12 17.72 -17.28
CA GLU A 316 -19.07 18.81 -17.54
C GLU A 316 -19.55 18.82 -18.99
N LEU A 317 -18.66 18.60 -19.96
CA LEU A 317 -19.03 18.44 -21.38
C LEU A 317 -19.99 17.26 -21.58
N SER A 318 -19.82 16.19 -20.80
CA SER A 318 -20.65 14.99 -20.87
C SER A 318 -22.11 15.24 -20.47
N ARG A 319 -22.40 16.32 -19.74
CA ARG A 319 -23.76 16.71 -19.35
C ARG A 319 -24.48 17.56 -20.40
N LYS A 320 -23.78 17.98 -21.46
CA LYS A 320 -24.34 18.82 -22.53
C LYS A 320 -25.10 17.98 -23.55
N LYS A 321 -26.05 18.61 -24.24
CA LYS A 321 -26.93 17.96 -25.22
C LYS A 321 -26.67 18.42 -26.66
N THR A 322 -26.00 19.57 -26.83
CA THR A 322 -25.73 20.15 -28.15
C THR A 322 -24.25 20.48 -28.34
N CYS A 323 -23.82 20.53 -29.61
CA CYS A 323 -22.47 20.95 -29.99
C CYS A 323 -22.16 22.41 -29.58
N LEU A 324 -23.17 23.28 -29.61
CA LEU A 324 -23.02 24.68 -29.20
C LEU A 324 -22.66 24.77 -27.71
N GLU A 325 -23.44 24.10 -26.86
CA GLU A 325 -23.18 24.03 -25.41
C GLU A 325 -21.79 23.46 -25.10
N ILE A 326 -21.34 22.44 -25.84
CA ILE A 326 -19.99 21.88 -25.68
C ILE A 326 -18.92 22.93 -25.99
N LEU A 327 -19.05 23.64 -27.12
CA LEU A 327 -18.06 24.63 -27.52
C LEU A 327 -18.00 25.81 -26.54
N GLU A 328 -19.16 26.29 -26.09
CA GLU A 328 -19.25 27.34 -25.07
C GLU A 328 -18.61 26.90 -23.76
N THR A 329 -18.99 25.72 -23.26
CA THR A 329 -18.47 25.16 -22.00
C THR A 329 -16.94 24.97 -22.08
N THR A 330 -16.42 24.46 -23.20
CA THR A 330 -14.97 24.27 -23.40
C THR A 330 -14.20 25.59 -23.30
N MET A 331 -14.80 26.71 -23.74
CA MET A 331 -14.15 28.02 -23.72
C MET A 331 -14.26 28.74 -22.37
N GLN A 332 -15.25 28.40 -21.55
CA GLN A 332 -15.51 29.02 -20.24
C GLN A 332 -14.50 28.61 -19.15
N TYR A 333 -13.96 27.40 -19.18
CA TYR A 333 -13.02 26.94 -18.15
C TYR A 333 -11.63 27.58 -18.34
N PRO A 334 -11.05 28.21 -17.30
CA PRO A 334 -9.69 28.74 -17.38
C PRO A 334 -8.66 27.60 -17.59
N PRO A 335 -7.45 27.90 -18.09
CA PRO A 335 -6.32 26.97 -18.04
C PRO A 335 -6.09 26.40 -16.63
N ALA A 336 -5.45 25.23 -16.58
CA ALA A 336 -5.26 24.43 -15.37
C ALA A 336 -4.45 25.10 -14.27
#